data_AF-A0A853AHQ9-F1
#
_entry.id   AF-A0A853AHQ9-F1
#
_cell.length_a   1.000
_cell.length_b   1.000
_cell.length_c   1.000
_cell.angle_alpha   90.00
_cell.angle_beta   90.00
_cell.angle_gamma   90.00
#
_symmetry.space_group_name_H-M   'P 1'
#
loop_
_entity.id
_entity.type
_entity.pdbx_description
1 polymer ?
#
loop_
_entity_poly.entity_id
_entity_poly.type
_entity_poly.pdbx_seq_one_letter_code
_entity_poly.pdbx_strand_id
1 'polypeptide(L)'
;MTAQPDSGAVLPALREHVRETVTALLARPDSTDAQTKLVDLAGATDRAAELLADVAPAALAALRRALDHGAGRPEECASELVAAHHHLSAGA
;
A
#
# COMPACT_ATOMS: atom_id res chain seq x y z
N MET A 1 19.06 12.11 18.60
CA MET A 1 17.75 11.48 18.84
C MET A 1 16.96 11.59 17.56
N THR A 2 17.05 10.58 16.70
CA THR A 2 16.23 10.51 15.48
C THR A 2 14.80 10.21 15.93
N ALA A 3 13.87 11.11 15.61
CA ALA A 3 12.44 10.85 15.80
C ALA A 3 12.07 9.64 14.96
N GLN A 4 11.93 8.48 15.61
CA GLN A 4 11.34 7.31 15.00
C GLN A 4 9.94 7.76 14.53
N PRO A 5 9.60 7.68 13.24
CA PRO A 5 8.25 8.00 12.81
C PRO A 5 7.30 7.14 13.63
N ASP A 6 6.39 7.79 14.37
CA ASP A 6 5.49 7.14 15.32
C ASP A 6 4.77 6.00 14.59
N SER A 7 5.18 4.75 14.83
CA SER A 7 4.68 3.58 14.11
C SER A 7 3.16 3.49 14.20
N GLY A 8 2.60 4.03 15.29
CA GLY A 8 1.16 4.13 15.55
C GLY A 8 0.38 5.01 14.56
N ALA A 9 1.03 5.96 13.87
CA ALA A 9 0.38 6.78 12.83
C ALA A 9 0.65 6.26 11.40
N VAL A 10 1.81 5.63 11.17
CA VAL A 10 2.24 5.18 9.84
C VAL A 10 1.39 4.03 9.32
N LEU A 11 1.17 2.98 10.11
CA LEU A 11 0.41 1.81 9.65
C LEU A 11 -1.06 2.12 9.35
N PRO A 12 -1.80 2.88 10.20
CA PRO A 12 -3.17 3.28 9.88
C PRO A 12 -3.25 4.17 8.64
N ALA A 13 -2.31 5.10 8.45
CA ALA A 13 -2.27 5.95 7.26
C ALA A 13 -2.01 5.14 5.99
N LEU A 14 -1.07 4.20 6.03
CA LEU A 14 -0.79 3.31 4.90
C LEU A 14 -2.01 2.42 4.58
N ARG A 15 -2.68 1.90 5.61
CA ARG A 15 -3.89 1.09 5.46
C ARG A 15 -5.01 1.86 4.75
N GLU A 16 -5.22 3.13 5.11
CA GLU A 16 -6.20 3.99 4.45
C GLU A 16 -5.80 4.28 3.00
N HIS A 17 -4.52 4.62 2.75
CA HIS A 17 -4.00 4.87 1.41
C HIS A 17 -4.19 3.66 0.47
N VAL A 18 -3.96 2.44 0.99
CA VAL A 18 -4.24 1.20 0.25
C VAL A 18 -5.72 1.07 -0.08
N ARG A 19 -6.62 1.33 0.88
CA ARG A 19 -8.08 1.25 0.67
C ARG A 19 -8.55 2.22 -0.42
N GLU A 20 -8.06 3.46 -0.38
CA GLU A 20 -8.38 4.46 -1.40
C GLU A 20 -7.86 4.06 -2.79
N THR A 21 -6.65 3.51 -2.84
CA THR A 21 -6.02 3.07 -4.10
C THR A 21 -6.79 1.90 -4.71
N VAL A 22 -7.20 0.91 -3.91
CA VAL A 22 -8.08 -0.18 -4.37
C VAL A 22 -9.38 0.38 -4.95
N THR A 23 -10.01 1.31 -4.23
CA THR A 23 -11.28 1.91 -4.67
C THR A 23 -11.13 2.62 -6.01
N ALA A 24 -10.07 3.42 -6.19
CA ALA A 24 -9.80 4.11 -7.44
C ALA A 24 -9.49 3.14 -8.59
N LEU A 25 -8.70 2.09 -8.34
CA LEU A 25 -8.36 1.07 -9.34
C LEU A 25 -9.59 0.29 -9.81
N LEU A 26 -10.47 -0.12 -8.90
CA LEU A 26 -11.69 -0.86 -9.25
C LEU A 26 -12.71 0.02 -9.97
N ALA A 27 -12.74 1.32 -9.67
CA ALA A 27 -13.66 2.24 -10.33
C ALA A 27 -13.18 2.60 -11.75
N ARG A 28 -11.93 3.04 -11.89
CA ARG A 28 -11.34 3.52 -13.15
C ARG A 28 -9.81 3.33 -13.16
N PRO A 29 -9.32 2.15 -13.58
CA PRO A 29 -7.89 1.84 -13.49
C PRO A 29 -7.01 2.72 -14.37
N ASP A 30 -7.52 3.14 -15.54
CA ASP A 30 -6.79 4.00 -16.48
C ASP A 30 -6.89 5.50 -16.14
N SER A 31 -7.51 5.85 -15.01
CA SER A 31 -7.64 7.26 -14.62
C SER A 31 -6.33 7.82 -14.08
N THR A 32 -6.10 9.10 -14.31
CA THR A 32 -4.98 9.84 -13.70
C THR A 32 -5.03 9.75 -12.17
N ASP A 33 -6.22 9.68 -11.57
CA ASP A 33 -6.39 9.53 -10.12
C ASP A 33 -5.84 8.18 -9.62
N ALA A 34 -6.22 7.07 -10.26
CA ALA A 34 -5.71 5.75 -9.91
C ALA A 34 -4.18 5.66 -10.07
N GLN A 35 -3.64 6.22 -11.16
CA GLN A 35 -2.19 6.25 -11.36
C GLN A 35 -1.46 7.12 -10.33
N THR A 36 -2.02 8.27 -9.97
CA THR A 36 -1.46 9.16 -8.94
C THR A 36 -1.44 8.46 -7.58
N LYS A 37 -2.56 7.83 -7.21
CA LYS A 37 -2.66 7.08 -5.95
C LYS A 37 -1.66 5.92 -5.86
N LEU A 38 -1.42 5.21 -6.97
CA LEU A 38 -0.38 4.17 -7.05
C LEU A 38 1.03 4.73 -6.85
N VAL A 39 1.35 5.86 -7.49
CA VAL A 39 2.65 6.53 -7.31
C VAL A 39 2.84 6.99 -5.88
N ASP A 40 1.82 7.63 -5.29
CA ASP A 40 1.87 8.07 -3.90
C ASP A 40 1.99 6.89 -2.94
N LEU A 41 1.31 5.77 -3.23
CA LEU A 41 1.39 4.54 -2.44
C LEU A 41 2.79 3.91 -2.52
N ALA A 42 3.44 3.95 -3.68
CA ALA A 42 4.83 3.50 -3.83
C ALA A 42 5.75 4.33 -2.93
N GLY A 43 5.64 5.66 -3.00
CA GLY A 43 6.44 6.56 -2.14
C GLY A 43 6.14 6.42 -0.64
N ALA A 44 4.91 6.08 -0.26
CA ALA A 44 4.54 5.76 1.12
C ALA A 44 5.12 4.40 1.57
N THR A 45 5.06 3.39 0.71
CA THR A 45 5.59 2.05 0.96
C THR A 45 7.11 2.09 1.14
N ASP A 46 7.82 2.83 0.30
CA ASP A 46 9.28 2.99 0.40
C ASP A 46 9.69 3.66 1.72
N ARG A 47 8.99 4.73 2.11
CA ARG A 47 9.23 5.41 3.40
C ARG A 47 8.94 4.52 4.60
N ALA A 48 7.99 3.59 4.49
CA ALA A 48 7.60 2.67 5.54
C ALA A 48 8.31 1.31 5.46
N ALA A 49 9.20 1.09 4.49
CA ALA A 49 9.70 -0.25 4.17
C ALA A 49 10.45 -0.92 5.33
N GLU A 50 11.29 -0.18 6.07
CA GLU A 50 12.02 -0.71 7.23
C GLU A 50 11.06 -1.10 8.36
N LEU A 51 10.08 -0.25 8.65
CA LEU A 51 9.05 -0.54 9.64
C LEU A 51 8.23 -1.77 9.24
N LEU A 52 7.75 -1.82 8.00
CA LEU A 52 6.95 -2.94 7.50
C LEU A 52 7.75 -4.25 7.45
N ALA A 53 9.04 -4.20 7.17
CA ALA A 53 9.90 -5.38 7.20
C ALA A 53 9.97 -6.01 8.61
N ASP A 54 9.90 -5.18 9.65
CA ASP A 54 9.92 -5.61 11.05
C ASP A 54 8.53 -6.08 11.54
N VAL A 55 7.49 -5.27 11.31
CA VAL A 55 6.17 -5.49 11.95
C VAL A 55 5.15 -6.19 11.06
N ALA A 56 5.27 -6.09 9.74
CA ALA A 56 4.28 -6.61 8.79
C ALA A 56 4.91 -7.04 7.46
N PRO A 57 5.87 -8.00 7.45
CA PRO A 57 6.62 -8.35 6.24
C PRO A 57 5.73 -8.92 5.12
N ALA A 58 4.63 -9.59 5.48
CA ALA A 58 3.64 -10.06 4.52
C ALA A 58 2.91 -8.91 3.81
N ALA A 59 2.62 -7.82 4.53
CA ALA A 59 2.04 -6.62 3.93
C ALA A 59 3.03 -5.95 2.97
N LEU A 60 4.31 -5.84 3.35
CA LEU A 60 5.34 -5.29 2.47
C LEU A 60 5.49 -6.11 1.17
N ALA A 61 5.47 -7.44 1.26
CA ALA A 61 5.56 -8.31 0.11
C ALA A 61 4.36 -8.12 -0.85
N ALA A 62 3.14 -8.05 -0.32
CA ALA A 62 1.93 -7.82 -1.10
C ALA A 62 1.92 -6.43 -1.76
N LEU A 63 2.33 -5.37 -1.03
CA LEU A 63 2.48 -4.02 -1.59
C LEU A 63 3.47 -3.99 -2.76
N ARG A 64 4.62 -4.65 -2.63
CA ARG A 64 5.61 -4.73 -3.71
C ARG A 64 5.05 -5.43 -4.94
N ARG A 65 4.34 -6.55 -4.77
CA ARG A 65 3.68 -7.26 -5.89
C ARG A 65 2.61 -6.41 -6.56
N ALA A 66 1.79 -5.72 -5.78
CA ALA A 66 0.80 -4.80 -6.32
C ALA A 66 1.42 -3.70 -7.17
N LEU A 67 2.52 -3.10 -6.69
CA LEU A 67 3.23 -2.04 -7.40
C LEU A 67 3.94 -2.56 -8.67
N ASP A 68 4.46 -3.79 -8.65
CA ASP A 68 5.01 -4.46 -9.84
C ASP A 68 3.95 -4.73 -10.91
N HIS A 69 2.71 -5.05 -10.50
CA HIS A 69 1.58 -5.16 -11.42
C HIS A 69 1.18 -3.80 -12.01
N GLY A 70 1.10 -2.79 -11.14
CA GLY A 70 0.70 -1.43 -11.49
C GLY A 70 -0.67 -1.35 -12.16
N ALA A 71 -0.96 -0.20 -12.78
CA ALA A 71 -2.23 0.01 -13.48
C ALA A 71 -2.38 -0.86 -14.76
N GLY A 72 -1.29 -1.44 -15.27
CA GLY A 72 -1.33 -2.32 -16.46
C GLY A 72 -1.96 -3.69 -16.21
N ARG A 73 -2.12 -4.08 -14.94
CA ARG A 73 -2.78 -5.31 -14.49
C ARG A 73 -3.66 -5.00 -13.28
N PRO A 74 -4.77 -4.26 -13.48
CA PRO A 74 -5.49 -3.62 -12.39
C PRO A 74 -6.20 -4.60 -11.45
N GLU A 75 -6.63 -5.76 -11.95
CA GLU A 75 -7.27 -6.80 -11.13
C GLU A 75 -6.27 -7.46 -10.19
N GLU A 76 -5.09 -7.83 -10.70
CA GLU A 76 -4.01 -8.41 -9.90
C GLU A 76 -3.42 -7.37 -8.95
N CYS A 77 -3.24 -6.13 -9.40
CA CYS A 77 -2.84 -5.01 -8.55
C CYS A 77 -3.83 -4.83 -7.38
N ALA A 78 -5.13 -4.72 -7.67
CA ALA A 78 -6.16 -4.57 -6.64
C ALA A 78 -6.22 -5.78 -5.70
N SER A 79 -6.05 -7.00 -6.21
CA SER A 79 -6.02 -8.22 -5.40
C SER A 79 -4.88 -8.22 -4.38
N GLU A 80 -3.66 -7.88 -4.83
CA GLU A 80 -2.49 -7.78 -3.95
C GLU A 80 -2.62 -6.62 -2.95
N LEU A 81 -3.23 -5.50 -3.35
CA LEU A 81 -3.53 -4.40 -2.42
C LEU A 81 -4.56 -4.79 -1.35
N VAL A 82 -5.59 -5.57 -1.69
CA VAL A 82 -6.54 -6.12 -0.71
C VAL A 82 -5.82 -7.05 0.27
N ALA A 83 -4.92 -7.90 -0.22
CA ALA A 83 -4.09 -8.77 0.63
C ALA A 83 -3.20 -7.94 1.57
N ALA A 84 -2.54 -6.90 1.05
CA ALA A 84 -1.76 -5.97 1.87
C ALA A 84 -2.61 -5.32 2.98
N HIS A 85 -3.80 -4.83 2.65
CA HIS A 85 -4.72 -4.23 3.61
C HIS A 85 -5.12 -5.20 4.73
N HIS A 86 -5.39 -6.46 4.38
CA HIS A 86 -5.68 -7.51 5.35
C HIS A 86 -4.49 -7.76 6.28
N HIS A 87 -3.27 -7.89 5.74
CA HIS A 87 -2.07 -8.08 6.55
C HIS A 87 -1.76 -6.90 7.48
N LEU A 88 -1.96 -5.67 7.01
CA LEU A 88 -1.83 -4.46 7.83
C LEU A 88 -2.86 -4.41 8.97
N SER A 89 -4.03 -5.01 8.78
CA SER A 89 -5.11 -5.02 9.77
C SER A 89 -4.97 -6.17 10.78
N ALA A 90 -4.30 -7.26 10.40
CA ALA A 90 -4.07 -8.42 11.26
C ALA A 90 -2.82 -8.27 12.16
N GLY A 91 -1.89 -7.38 11.79
CA GLY A 91 -0.65 -7.11 12.55
C GLY A 91 -0.68 -5.87 13.45
N ALA A 92 -1.80 -5.15 13.52
CA ALA A 92 -2.03 -4.03 14.43
C ALA A 92 -2.73 -4.50 15.71
#